data_AF-A0AA38RP38-F1
#
_entry.id   AF-A0AA38RP38-F1
#
_cell.length_a   1.000
_cell.length_b   1.000
_cell.length_c   1.000
_cell.angle_alpha   90.00
_cell.angle_beta   90.00
_cell.angle_gamma   90.00
#
_symmetry.space_group_name_H-M   'P 1'
#
loop_
_entity.id
_entity.type
_entity.pdbx_description
1 polymer ?
#
loop_
_entity_poly.entity_id
_entity_poly.type
_entity_poly.pdbx_seq_one_letter_code
_entity_poly.pdbx_strand_id
1 'polypeptide(L)'
;MAGLMLIYIVIILALVAVAIYEHVDASSLSLPIPPTLTILTFILPLLAAANALFLPRLLSQSVSSSQWHLLHPAVLQTLQAILTTVLATLFLSSAVPSDTLNCGLTTTWQRLFSAHDASSIQRIQDAFDCCGLNSVRDRAWPWRAAGVVQCPERYGRSDACAVPWRSAMQRNAGVEFGVTIAVGLLQIISFFLARRFRPDRREGGWADLLNRPQVQNEWGDDN
;
A
#
# COMPACT_ATOMS: atom_id res chain seq x y z
N MET A 1 23.57 5.86 -11.61
CA MET A 1 22.77 4.63 -11.53
C MET A 1 22.65 4.12 -10.09
N ALA A 2 23.75 3.77 -9.41
CA ALA A 2 23.71 3.22 -8.03
C ALA A 2 23.06 4.16 -6.98
N GLY A 3 23.36 5.47 -7.01
CA GLY A 3 22.76 6.43 -6.07
C GLY A 3 21.24 6.57 -6.19
N LEU A 4 20.70 6.54 -7.41
CA LEU A 4 19.25 6.60 -7.64
C LEU A 4 18.51 5.34 -7.15
N MET A 5 19.15 4.17 -7.29
CA MET A 5 18.60 2.90 -6.79
C MET A 5 18.58 2.87 -5.26
N LEU A 6 19.62 3.43 -4.61
CA LEU A 6 19.68 3.53 -3.16
C LEU A 6 18.59 4.47 -2.63
N ILE A 7 18.40 5.64 -3.26
CA ILE A 7 17.31 6.57 -2.92
C ILE A 7 15.95 5.89 -3.08
N TYR A 8 15.73 5.15 -4.17
CA TYR A 8 14.48 4.43 -4.41
C TYR A 8 14.19 3.39 -3.31
N ILE A 9 15.18 2.59 -2.92
CA ILE A 9 15.04 1.60 -1.85
C ILE A 9 14.73 2.27 -0.52
N VAL A 10 15.41 3.37 -0.19
CA VAL A 10 15.16 4.12 1.06
C VAL A 10 13.73 4.67 1.09
N ILE A 11 13.23 5.22 -0.02
CA ILE A 11 11.84 5.72 -0.10
C ILE A 11 10.85 4.57 0.11
N ILE A 12 11.07 3.42 -0.52
CA ILE A 12 10.20 2.24 -0.35
C ILE A 12 10.19 1.77 1.10
N LEU A 13 11.37 1.68 1.74
CA LEU A 13 11.46 1.29 3.15
C LEU A 13 10.75 2.29 4.08
N ALA A 14 10.89 3.59 3.81
CA ALA A 14 10.19 4.62 4.58
C ALA A 14 8.67 4.51 4.42
N LEU A 15 8.17 4.31 3.21
CA LEU A 15 6.74 4.14 2.95
C LEU A 15 6.17 2.88 3.63
N VAL A 16 6.93 1.78 3.62
CA VAL A 16 6.57 0.55 4.34
C VAL A 16 6.53 0.80 5.85
N ALA A 17 7.54 1.48 6.41
CA ALA A 17 7.59 1.78 7.84
C ALA A 17 6.41 2.65 8.29
N VAL A 18 6.07 3.69 7.52
CA VAL A 18 4.90 4.55 7.78
C VAL A 18 3.61 3.74 7.78
N ALA A 19 3.39 2.92 6.75
CA ALA A 19 2.19 2.10 6.71
C ALA A 19 2.13 1.14 7.92
N ILE A 20 3.27 0.59 8.40
CA ILE A 20 3.28 -0.43 9.46
C ILE A 20 2.86 0.24 10.76
N TYR A 21 3.42 1.42 11.01
CA TYR A 21 3.05 2.26 12.12
C TYR A 21 1.54 2.54 12.13
N GLU A 22 1.00 3.00 11.00
CA GLU A 22 -0.44 3.28 10.85
C GLU A 22 -1.32 2.02 11.04
N HIS A 23 -0.88 0.85 10.58
CA HIS A 23 -1.61 -0.41 10.80
C HIS A 23 -1.66 -0.83 12.28
N VAL A 24 -0.57 -0.63 13.00
CA VAL A 24 -0.52 -0.92 14.45
C VAL A 24 -1.46 0.02 15.20
N ASP A 25 -1.41 1.32 14.91
CA ASP A 25 -2.34 2.30 15.48
C ASP A 25 -3.79 1.94 15.10
N ALA A 26 -4.05 1.56 13.84
CA ALA A 26 -5.36 1.16 13.36
C ALA A 26 -5.96 -0.02 14.14
N SER A 27 -5.14 -1.04 14.35
CA SER A 27 -5.50 -2.27 15.05
C SER A 27 -5.75 -2.03 16.53
N SER A 28 -4.89 -1.24 17.18
CA SER A 28 -5.03 -0.92 18.61
C SER A 28 -6.30 -0.14 18.93
N LEU A 29 -6.73 0.74 18.01
CA LEU A 29 -7.93 1.56 18.11
C LEU A 29 -9.19 0.91 17.50
N SER A 30 -9.10 -0.36 17.08
CA SER A 30 -10.21 -1.13 16.48
C SER A 30 -10.95 -0.37 15.38
N LEU A 31 -10.20 0.36 14.56
CA LEU A 31 -10.76 1.17 13.49
C LEU A 31 -11.48 0.29 12.47
N PRO A 32 -12.62 0.74 11.91
CA PRO A 32 -13.40 -0.04 10.95
C PRO A 32 -12.79 0.01 9.54
N ILE A 33 -11.47 -0.07 9.45
CA ILE A 33 -10.74 -0.28 8.20
C ILE A 33 -10.52 -1.79 8.08
N PRO A 34 -10.93 -2.42 6.97
CA PRO A 34 -10.67 -3.84 6.76
C PRO A 34 -9.16 -4.12 6.83
N PRO A 35 -8.70 -5.06 7.67
CA PRO A 35 -7.27 -5.38 7.78
C PRO A 35 -6.69 -5.88 6.46
N THR A 36 -7.53 -6.37 5.54
CA THR A 36 -7.14 -6.74 4.18
C THR A 36 -6.62 -5.55 3.36
N LEU A 37 -7.15 -4.34 3.57
CA LEU A 37 -6.71 -3.15 2.83
C LEU A 37 -5.36 -2.65 3.30
N THR A 38 -5.15 -2.63 4.62
CA THR A 38 -3.87 -2.26 5.23
C THR A 38 -2.78 -3.29 4.93
N ILE A 39 -3.13 -4.59 4.85
CA ILE A 39 -2.16 -5.63 4.45
C ILE A 39 -1.71 -5.44 2.99
N LEU A 40 -2.64 -5.06 2.12
CA LEU A 40 -2.38 -4.91 0.69
C LEU A 40 -1.51 -3.69 0.38
N THR A 41 -1.60 -2.62 1.18
CA THR A 41 -0.70 -1.45 1.08
C THR A 41 0.75 -1.77 1.42
N PHE A 42 1.04 -2.78 2.24
CA PHE A 42 2.40 -3.26 2.46
C PHE A 42 2.95 -4.10 1.33
N ILE A 43 2.11 -4.97 0.77
CA ILE A 43 2.52 -5.94 -0.23
C ILE A 43 2.73 -5.25 -1.57
N LEU A 44 1.99 -4.17 -1.86
CA LEU A 44 2.12 -3.36 -3.07
C LEU A 44 3.54 -2.87 -3.38
N PRO A 45 4.21 -2.11 -2.49
CA PRO A 45 5.55 -1.60 -2.77
C PRO A 45 6.58 -2.73 -2.94
N LEU A 46 6.40 -3.86 -2.24
CA LEU A 46 7.27 -5.04 -2.38
C LEU A 46 7.09 -5.70 -3.75
N LEU A 47 5.86 -5.88 -4.21
CA LEU A 47 5.55 -6.36 -5.55
C LEU A 47 6.07 -5.40 -6.63
N ALA A 48 5.96 -4.09 -6.40
CA ALA A 48 6.42 -3.07 -7.36
C ALA A 48 7.95 -3.14 -7.52
N ALA A 49 8.67 -3.21 -6.41
CA ALA A 49 10.11 -3.37 -6.41
C ALA A 49 10.54 -4.71 -7.04
N ALA A 50 9.82 -5.79 -6.73
CA ALA A 50 10.11 -7.10 -7.29
C ALA A 50 9.96 -7.12 -8.83
N ASN A 51 8.85 -6.56 -9.32
CA ASN A 51 8.57 -6.45 -10.75
C ASN A 51 9.58 -5.55 -11.49
N ALA A 52 9.98 -4.43 -10.89
CA ALA A 52 10.93 -3.50 -11.50
C ALA A 52 12.37 -4.06 -11.56
N LEU A 53 12.78 -4.84 -10.56
CA LEU A 53 14.18 -5.24 -10.39
C LEU A 53 14.49 -6.65 -10.94
N PHE A 54 13.60 -7.62 -10.71
CA PHE A 54 13.91 -9.03 -10.99
C PHE A 54 13.34 -9.51 -12.31
N LEU A 55 12.15 -9.05 -12.69
CA LEU A 55 11.45 -9.53 -13.88
C LEU A 55 12.20 -9.29 -15.20
N PRO A 56 12.82 -8.11 -15.45
CA PRO A 56 13.61 -7.89 -16.66
C PRO A 56 14.86 -8.77 -16.72
N ARG A 57 15.46 -9.08 -15.55
CA ARG A 57 16.65 -9.91 -15.44
C ARG A 57 16.32 -11.38 -15.68
N LEU A 58 15.24 -11.87 -15.10
CA LEU A 58 14.77 -13.24 -15.27
C LEU A 58 14.36 -13.53 -16.72
N LEU A 59 13.63 -12.61 -17.36
CA LEU A 59 13.26 -12.73 -18.79
C LEU A 59 14.45 -12.61 -19.75
N SER A 60 15.52 -11.92 -19.34
CA SER A 60 16.74 -11.83 -20.15
C SER A 60 17.63 -13.07 -20.07
N GLN A 61 17.49 -13.87 -19.00
CA GLN A 61 18.33 -15.04 -18.72
C GLN A 61 17.64 -16.37 -19.04
N SER A 62 16.32 -16.37 -19.20
CA SER A 62 15.53 -17.59 -19.16
C SER A 62 14.33 -17.49 -20.11
N VAL A 63 14.25 -18.48 -21.00
CA VAL A 63 13.02 -19.10 -21.53
C VAL A 63 12.68 -18.85 -23.02
N SER A 64 12.96 -19.89 -23.81
CA SER A 64 12.43 -20.23 -25.15
C SER A 64 11.03 -20.90 -25.09
N SER A 65 10.16 -20.58 -24.12
CA SER A 65 8.89 -21.29 -23.93
C SER A 65 7.67 -20.37 -23.88
N SER A 66 6.68 -20.72 -24.70
CA SER A 66 5.41 -20.05 -24.97
C SER A 66 4.38 -20.13 -23.82
N GLN A 67 4.77 -20.54 -22.61
CA GLN A 67 3.83 -20.85 -21.52
C GLN A 67 3.66 -19.74 -20.48
N TRP A 68 4.41 -18.64 -20.54
CA TRP A 68 4.44 -17.62 -19.46
C TRP A 68 3.80 -16.27 -19.81
N HIS A 69 2.75 -16.25 -20.64
CA HIS A 69 2.06 -15.01 -21.02
C HIS A 69 1.57 -14.16 -19.82
N LEU A 70 1.26 -14.78 -18.67
CA LEU A 70 0.82 -14.08 -17.45
C LEU A 70 1.97 -13.37 -16.69
N LEU A 71 3.21 -13.79 -16.86
CA LEU A 71 4.39 -13.17 -16.23
C LEU A 71 5.00 -12.07 -17.12
N HIS A 72 4.32 -11.70 -18.20
CA HIS A 72 4.74 -10.59 -19.04
C HIS A 72 4.76 -9.31 -18.19
N PRO A 73 5.85 -8.52 -18.19
CA PRO A 73 5.98 -7.34 -17.32
C PRO A 73 4.84 -6.32 -17.47
N ALA A 74 4.22 -6.27 -18.65
CA ALA A 74 3.06 -5.44 -18.93
C ALA A 74 1.82 -5.87 -18.14
N VAL A 75 1.54 -7.18 -18.06
CA VAL A 75 0.38 -7.74 -17.35
C VAL A 75 0.51 -7.51 -15.84
N LEU A 76 1.70 -7.78 -15.29
CA LEU A 76 1.99 -7.54 -13.88
C LEU A 76 1.91 -6.05 -13.52
N GLN A 77 2.43 -5.18 -14.39
CA GLN A 77 2.31 -3.72 -14.22
C GLN A 77 0.84 -3.26 -14.26
N THR A 78 0.01 -3.82 -15.15
CA THR A 78 -1.41 -3.46 -15.22
C THR A 78 -2.19 -3.93 -14.00
N LEU A 79 -1.96 -5.16 -13.52
CA LEU A 79 -2.61 -5.68 -12.32
C LEU A 79 -2.24 -4.84 -11.10
N GLN A 80 -0.97 -4.47 -11.00
CA GLN A 80 -0.47 -3.62 -9.93
C GLN A 80 -1.08 -2.22 -9.99
N ALA A 81 -1.21 -1.61 -11.17
CA ALA A 81 -1.86 -0.31 -11.32
C ALA A 81 -3.35 -0.35 -10.93
N ILE A 82 -4.07 -1.41 -11.32
CA ILE A 82 -5.46 -1.63 -10.92
C ILE A 82 -5.55 -1.70 -9.39
N LEU A 83 -4.68 -2.51 -8.77
CA LEU A 83 -4.68 -2.70 -7.33
C LEU A 83 -4.38 -1.38 -6.58
N THR A 84 -3.36 -0.63 -7.03
CA THR A 84 -3.05 0.71 -6.50
C THR A 84 -4.25 1.65 -6.61
N THR A 85 -4.97 1.63 -7.74
CA THR A 85 -6.13 2.51 -7.97
C THR A 85 -7.31 2.13 -7.07
N VAL A 86 -7.60 0.84 -6.93
CA VAL A 86 -8.64 0.33 -6.03
C VAL A 86 -8.33 0.75 -4.60
N LEU A 87 -7.10 0.53 -4.13
CA LEU A 87 -6.68 0.93 -2.79
C LEU A 87 -6.78 2.45 -2.58
N ALA A 88 -6.27 3.25 -3.52
CA ALA A 88 -6.37 4.70 -3.44
C ALA A 88 -7.84 5.17 -3.34
N THR A 89 -8.73 4.54 -4.11
CA THR A 89 -10.16 4.86 -4.08
C THR A 89 -10.80 4.51 -2.74
N LEU A 90 -10.45 3.35 -2.17
CA LEU A 90 -10.98 2.90 -0.88
C LEU A 90 -10.47 3.74 0.31
N PHE A 91 -9.20 4.14 0.30
CA PHE A 91 -8.69 5.05 1.32
C PHE A 91 -9.26 6.45 1.18
N LEU A 92 -9.42 6.94 -0.04
CA LEU A 92 -10.06 8.24 -0.29
C LEU A 92 -11.50 8.26 0.23
N SER A 93 -12.27 7.20 0.01
CA SER A 93 -13.65 7.11 0.51
C SER A 93 -13.74 7.05 2.04
N SER A 94 -12.70 6.53 2.69
CA SER A 94 -12.59 6.46 4.16
C SER A 94 -12.01 7.73 4.78
N ALA A 95 -11.22 8.49 4.02
CA ALA A 95 -10.65 9.77 4.43
C ALA A 95 -11.67 10.92 4.33
N VAL A 96 -12.62 10.83 3.40
CA VAL A 96 -13.66 11.86 3.19
C VAL A 96 -14.87 11.59 4.11
N PRO A 97 -15.42 12.61 4.79
CA PRO A 97 -16.65 12.48 5.56
C PRO A 97 -17.81 11.99 4.69
N SER A 98 -18.43 10.89 5.09
CA SER A 98 -19.57 10.28 4.38
C SER A 98 -20.50 9.54 5.34
N ASP A 99 -21.76 9.35 4.93
CA ASP A 99 -22.73 8.60 5.74
C ASP A 99 -22.37 7.11 5.85
N THR A 100 -21.72 6.56 4.82
CA THR A 100 -21.19 5.19 4.82
C THR A 100 -20.11 5.02 5.88
N LEU A 101 -19.20 5.99 6.03
CA LEU A 101 -18.21 6.02 7.09
C LEU A 101 -18.88 6.03 8.48
N ASN A 102 -19.87 6.90 8.67
CA ASN A 102 -20.63 7.00 9.94
C ASN A 102 -21.35 5.70 10.31
N CYS A 103 -21.96 5.06 9.31
CA CYS A 103 -22.62 3.77 9.46
C CYS A 103 -21.61 2.68 9.84
N GLY A 104 -20.43 2.65 9.19
CA GLY A 104 -19.36 1.72 9.49
C GLY A 104 -18.83 1.84 10.93
N LEU A 105 -18.56 3.07 11.39
CA LEU A 105 -18.16 3.33 12.78
C LEU A 105 -19.23 2.87 13.77
N THR A 106 -20.49 3.25 13.54
CA THR A 106 -21.60 2.92 14.44
C THR A 106 -21.82 1.42 14.52
N THR A 107 -21.77 0.73 13.37
CA THR A 107 -21.90 -0.74 13.28
C THR A 107 -20.76 -1.44 14.02
N THR A 108 -19.53 -0.94 13.87
CA THR A 108 -18.35 -1.53 14.51
C THR A 108 -18.39 -1.33 16.03
N TRP A 109 -18.71 -0.13 16.49
CA TRP A 109 -18.92 0.13 17.92
C TRP A 109 -20.05 -0.75 18.48
N GLN A 110 -21.17 -0.87 17.76
CA GLN A 110 -22.27 -1.73 18.16
C GLN A 110 -21.83 -3.19 18.29
N ARG A 111 -21.03 -3.69 17.35
CA ARG A 111 -20.48 -5.05 17.41
C ARG A 111 -19.60 -5.26 18.63
N LEU A 112 -18.67 -4.33 18.91
CA LEU A 112 -17.79 -4.40 20.10
C LEU A 112 -18.62 -4.39 21.38
N PHE A 113 -19.65 -3.54 21.45
CA PHE A 113 -20.53 -3.44 22.60
C PHE A 113 -21.35 -4.71 22.80
N SER A 114 -22.00 -5.22 21.75
CA SER A 114 -22.78 -6.46 21.81
C SER A 114 -21.93 -7.68 22.12
N ALA A 115 -20.69 -7.72 21.65
CA ALA A 115 -19.72 -8.77 21.97
C ALA A 115 -19.16 -8.67 23.40
N HIS A 116 -19.52 -7.63 24.16
CA HIS A 116 -18.95 -7.33 25.46
C HIS A 116 -17.41 -7.30 25.41
N ASP A 117 -16.85 -6.67 24.37
CA ASP A 117 -15.41 -6.45 24.28
C ASP A 117 -15.02 -5.20 25.06
N ALA A 118 -14.95 -5.36 26.39
CA ALA A 118 -14.50 -4.33 27.32
C ALA A 118 -13.13 -3.78 26.93
N SER A 119 -12.23 -4.67 26.50
CA SER A 119 -10.83 -4.32 26.24
C SER A 119 -10.70 -3.33 25.08
N SER A 120 -11.44 -3.55 23.99
CA SER A 120 -11.38 -2.69 22.81
C SER A 120 -12.10 -1.36 23.03
N ILE A 121 -13.27 -1.37 23.67
CA ILE A 121 -13.98 -0.13 24.01
C ILE A 121 -13.17 0.72 25.00
N GLN A 122 -12.60 0.09 26.03
CA GLN A 122 -11.75 0.78 26.99
C GLN A 122 -10.52 1.39 26.30
N ARG A 123 -9.82 0.64 25.43
CA ARG A 123 -8.68 1.16 24.66
C ARG A 123 -9.05 2.40 23.85
N ILE A 124 -10.19 2.38 23.15
CA ILE A 124 -10.65 3.55 22.38
C ILE A 124 -10.93 4.73 23.32
N GLN A 125 -11.69 4.50 24.39
CA GLN A 125 -12.03 5.55 25.36
C GLN A 125 -10.80 6.16 26.03
N ASP A 126 -9.80 5.34 26.35
CA ASP A 126 -8.56 5.77 26.97
C ASP A 126 -7.64 6.49 25.98
N ALA A 127 -7.60 6.05 24.71
CA ALA A 127 -6.81 6.68 23.66
C ALA A 127 -7.30 8.10 23.31
N PHE A 128 -8.60 8.36 23.43
CA PHE A 128 -9.22 9.64 23.03
C PHE A 128 -9.76 10.46 24.20
N ASP A 129 -9.51 10.02 25.43
CA ASP A 129 -10.03 10.64 26.65
C ASP A 129 -11.55 10.95 26.60
N CYS A 130 -12.31 9.99 26.05
CA CYS A 130 -13.74 10.14 25.80
C CYS A 130 -14.54 9.00 26.46
N CYS A 131 -15.86 9.14 26.49
CA CYS A 131 -16.78 8.11 26.95
C CYS A 131 -17.91 7.89 25.94
N GLY A 132 -18.24 6.63 25.65
CA GLY A 132 -19.38 6.28 24.81
C GLY A 132 -19.30 6.78 23.36
N LEU A 133 -20.19 6.30 22.48
CA LEU A 133 -20.10 6.64 21.07
C LEU A 133 -20.67 8.05 20.79
N ASN A 134 -21.99 8.22 20.87
CA ASN A 134 -22.65 9.49 20.52
C ASN A 134 -22.87 10.40 21.73
N SER A 135 -22.73 9.88 22.94
CA SER A 135 -22.77 10.62 24.20
C SER A 135 -21.92 9.90 25.24
N VAL A 136 -21.54 10.60 26.32
CA VAL A 136 -20.75 10.05 27.44
C VAL A 136 -21.32 8.79 28.08
N ARG A 137 -22.60 8.52 27.85
CA ARG A 137 -23.37 7.40 28.42
C ARG A 137 -23.86 6.42 27.35
N ASP A 138 -23.65 6.68 26.07
CA ASP A 138 -24.07 5.82 24.96
C ASP A 138 -23.07 4.68 24.77
N ARG A 139 -23.46 3.46 25.17
CA ARG A 139 -22.65 2.25 24.98
C ARG A 139 -21.21 2.40 25.49
N ALA A 140 -21.06 3.16 26.57
CA ALA A 140 -19.78 3.40 27.23
C ALA A 140 -19.39 2.20 28.10
N TRP A 141 -18.09 1.98 28.22
CA TRP A 141 -17.51 1.09 29.23
C TRP A 141 -17.02 1.93 30.42
N PRO A 142 -17.16 1.50 31.69
CA PRO A 142 -17.76 0.25 32.15
C PRO A 142 -19.28 0.17 31.93
N TRP A 143 -19.78 -1.03 31.61
CA TRP A 143 -21.21 -1.25 31.40
C TRP A 143 -22.03 -1.03 32.67
N ARG A 144 -23.29 -0.65 32.50
CA ARG A 144 -24.21 -0.39 33.63
C ARG A 144 -24.47 -1.67 34.41
N ALA A 145 -24.04 -1.66 35.67
CA ALA A 145 -24.37 -2.65 36.67
C ALA A 145 -24.47 -1.98 38.04
N ALA A 146 -25.18 -2.61 38.98
CA ALA A 146 -25.30 -2.09 40.34
C ALA A 146 -23.91 -1.93 40.98
N GLY A 147 -23.62 -0.75 41.54
CA GLY A 147 -22.34 -0.44 42.18
C GLY A 147 -21.19 -0.09 41.23
N VAL A 148 -21.39 -0.07 39.91
CA VAL A 148 -20.35 0.31 38.94
C VAL A 148 -20.44 1.80 38.61
N VAL A 149 -19.39 2.54 38.97
CA VAL A 149 -19.23 3.95 38.57
C VAL A 149 -19.06 4.03 37.06
N GLN A 150 -19.91 4.83 36.42
CA GLN A 150 -19.93 5.02 34.98
C GLN A 150 -18.71 5.82 34.51
N CYS A 151 -18.36 5.69 33.22
CA CYS A 151 -17.17 6.29 32.62
C CYS A 151 -16.97 7.79 32.94
N PRO A 152 -17.97 8.68 32.74
CA PRO A 152 -17.76 10.11 32.96
C PRO A 152 -17.49 10.43 34.44
N GLU A 153 -18.17 9.75 35.37
CA GLU A 153 -17.98 9.96 36.81
C GLU A 153 -16.68 9.32 37.33
N ARG A 154 -16.21 8.23 36.69
CA ARG A 154 -14.98 7.53 37.08
C ARG A 154 -13.72 8.23 36.60
N TYR A 155 -13.73 8.73 35.37
CA TYR A 155 -12.56 9.29 34.70
C TYR A 155 -12.63 10.81 34.49
N GLY A 156 -13.77 11.45 34.80
CA GLY A 156 -13.95 12.90 34.63
C GLY A 156 -14.11 13.35 33.17
N ARG A 157 -14.38 12.42 32.25
CA ARG A 157 -14.48 12.67 30.80
C ARG A 157 -15.86 13.18 30.42
N SER A 158 -15.93 14.27 29.65
CA SER A 158 -17.19 14.88 29.22
C SER A 158 -17.51 14.72 27.73
N ASP A 159 -16.58 14.17 26.95
CA ASP A 159 -16.69 14.13 25.50
C ASP A 159 -17.09 12.74 24.98
N ALA A 160 -17.82 12.74 23.86
CA ALA A 160 -18.22 11.53 23.16
C ALA A 160 -17.14 11.07 22.18
N CYS A 161 -16.94 9.75 22.04
CA CYS A 161 -15.88 9.19 21.23
C CYS A 161 -16.10 9.28 19.71
N ALA A 162 -17.34 9.47 19.24
CA ALA A 162 -17.65 9.45 17.81
C ALA A 162 -16.82 10.45 16.99
N VAL A 163 -16.61 11.67 17.50
CA VAL A 163 -15.85 12.71 16.80
C VAL A 163 -14.35 12.41 16.75
N PRO A 164 -13.64 12.25 17.89
CA PRO A 164 -12.20 11.98 17.87
C PRO A 164 -11.88 10.64 17.19
N TRP A 165 -12.71 9.61 17.37
CA TRP A 165 -12.50 8.31 16.73
C TRP A 165 -12.70 8.35 15.21
N ARG A 166 -13.70 9.10 14.72
CA ARG A 166 -13.86 9.37 13.27
C ARG A 166 -12.67 10.15 12.73
N SER A 167 -12.24 11.20 13.42
CA SER A 167 -11.11 12.02 12.99
C SER A 167 -9.82 11.19 12.86
N ALA A 168 -9.57 10.28 13.82
CA ALA A 168 -8.44 9.37 13.74
C ALA A 168 -8.55 8.43 12.53
N MET A 169 -9.75 7.92 12.23
CA MET A 169 -9.98 7.10 11.03
C MET A 169 -9.67 7.84 9.75
N GLN A 170 -10.15 9.08 9.63
CA GLN A 170 -9.94 9.90 8.45
C GLN A 170 -8.46 10.24 8.27
N ARG A 171 -7.77 10.56 9.36
CA ARG A 171 -6.33 10.83 9.35
C ARG A 171 -5.56 9.59 8.89
N ASN A 172 -5.81 8.44 9.48
CA ASN A 172 -5.13 7.21 9.13
C ASN A 172 -5.37 6.84 7.65
N ALA A 173 -6.64 6.82 7.21
CA ALA A 173 -6.98 6.59 5.81
C ALA A 173 -6.34 7.62 4.86
N GLY A 174 -6.23 8.88 5.28
CA GLY A 174 -5.54 9.92 4.50
C GLY A 174 -4.04 9.67 4.34
N VAL A 175 -3.37 9.16 5.38
CA VAL A 175 -1.95 8.76 5.31
C VAL A 175 -1.78 7.56 4.38
N GLU A 176 -2.61 6.52 4.51
CA GLU A 176 -2.57 5.34 3.64
C GLU A 176 -2.88 5.68 2.17
N PHE A 177 -3.78 6.63 1.93
CA PHE A 177 -4.02 7.21 0.62
C PHE A 177 -2.76 7.88 0.07
N GLY A 178 -2.09 8.73 0.87
CA GLY A 178 -0.84 9.39 0.49
C GLY A 178 0.27 8.40 0.13
N VAL A 179 0.44 7.34 0.93
CA VAL A 179 1.38 6.24 0.65
C VAL A 179 1.04 5.57 -0.68
N THR A 180 -0.23 5.27 -0.93
CA THR A 180 -0.68 4.60 -2.16
C THR A 180 -0.40 5.46 -3.40
N ILE A 181 -0.65 6.78 -3.32
CA ILE A 181 -0.33 7.72 -4.40
C ILE A 181 1.17 7.80 -4.64
N ALA A 182 1.99 7.88 -3.58
CA ALA A 182 3.45 7.90 -3.70
C ALA A 182 3.98 6.63 -4.39
N VAL A 183 3.48 5.45 -4.01
CA VAL A 183 3.80 4.18 -4.66
C VAL A 183 3.39 4.19 -6.13
N GLY A 184 2.20 4.69 -6.46
CA GLY A 184 1.73 4.82 -7.84
C GLY A 184 2.63 5.74 -8.70
N LEU A 185 3.04 6.88 -8.16
CA LEU A 185 3.97 7.79 -8.85
C LEU A 185 5.34 7.15 -9.08
N LEU A 186 5.87 6.43 -8.09
CA LEU A 186 7.13 5.69 -8.22
C LEU A 186 7.05 4.61 -9.31
N GLN A 187 5.92 3.91 -9.41
CA GLN A 187 5.68 2.93 -10.48
C GLN A 187 5.69 3.60 -11.87
N ILE A 188 5.02 4.74 -12.03
CA ILE A 188 4.98 5.49 -13.28
C ILE A 188 6.38 5.98 -13.67
N ILE A 189 7.11 6.58 -12.72
CA ILE A 189 8.48 7.06 -12.95
C ILE A 189 9.39 5.90 -13.36
N SER A 190 9.31 4.77 -12.66
CA SER A 190 10.11 3.57 -12.96
C SER A 190 9.83 3.04 -14.36
N PHE A 191 8.56 3.05 -14.79
CA PHE A 191 8.17 2.65 -16.13
C PHE A 191 8.71 3.57 -17.22
N PHE A 192 8.63 4.89 -17.03
CA PHE A 192 9.18 5.87 -17.97
C PHE A 192 10.70 5.80 -18.05
N LEU A 193 11.39 5.66 -16.90
CA LEU A 193 12.83 5.47 -16.87
C LEU A 193 13.23 4.16 -17.58
N ALA A 194 12.55 3.05 -17.31
CA ALA A 194 12.83 1.78 -17.97
C ALA A 194 12.61 1.85 -19.49
N ARG A 195 11.62 2.61 -19.97
CA ARG A 195 11.41 2.86 -21.41
C ARG A 195 12.49 3.76 -22.02
N ARG A 196 12.86 4.85 -21.32
CA ARG A 196 13.86 5.82 -21.81
C ARG A 196 15.27 5.23 -21.85
N PHE A 197 15.59 4.38 -20.88
CA PHE A 197 16.88 3.72 -20.72
C PHE A 197 16.89 2.29 -21.24
N ARG A 198 15.96 1.90 -22.14
CA ARG A 198 16.19 0.70 -22.96
C ARG A 198 17.50 0.96 -23.72
N PRO A 199 18.59 0.25 -23.40
CA PRO A 199 19.74 0.27 -24.29
C PRO A 199 19.19 -0.20 -25.62
N ASP A 200 19.41 0.58 -26.67
CA ASP A 200 19.20 0.10 -28.02
C ASP A 200 19.99 -1.20 -28.10
N ARG A 201 19.28 -2.34 -28.04
CA ARG A 201 19.85 -3.65 -28.33
C ARG A 201 19.97 -3.69 -29.86
N ARG A 202 20.71 -2.73 -30.42
CA ARG A 202 21.41 -2.91 -31.68
C ARG A 202 22.43 -3.99 -31.38
N GLU A 203 21.94 -5.21 -31.52
CA GLU A 203 22.74 -6.39 -31.78
C GLU A 203 23.52 -6.09 -33.07
N GLY A 204 24.63 -5.33 -32.94
CA GLY A 204 25.82 -5.55 -33.76
C GLY A 204 26.37 -6.91 -33.33
N GLY A 205 25.62 -7.96 -33.62
CA GLY A 205 25.97 -9.32 -33.30
C GLY A 205 27.23 -9.67 -34.07
N TRP A 206 28.14 -10.39 -33.42
CA TRP A 206 29.35 -10.98 -34.00
C TRP A 206 29.08 -11.77 -35.31
N ALA A 207 27.83 -12.10 -35.62
CA ALA A 207 27.37 -12.63 -36.90
C ALA A 207 27.63 -11.70 -38.10
N ASP A 208 27.60 -10.38 -37.93
CA ASP A 208 27.83 -9.40 -39.02
C ASP A 208 29.32 -9.24 -39.35
N LEU A 209 30.20 -9.54 -38.39
CA LEU A 209 31.66 -9.60 -38.60
C LEU A 209 32.10 -10.90 -39.27
N LEU A 210 31.36 -12.00 -39.07
CA LEU A 210 31.64 -13.30 -39.68
C LEU A 210 31.02 -13.47 -41.07
N ASN A 211 30.12 -12.56 -41.47
CA ASN A 211 29.47 -12.58 -42.79
C ASN A 211 30.01 -11.52 -43.76
N ARG A 212 31.18 -10.93 -43.51
CA ARG A 212 31.87 -10.19 -44.58
C ARG A 212 32.36 -11.19 -45.62
N PRO A 213 31.88 -11.15 -46.88
CA PRO A 213 32.52 -11.89 -47.95
C PRO A 213 33.98 -11.43 -48.05
N GLN A 214 34.90 -12.39 -47.97
CA GLN A 214 36.30 -12.17 -48.33
C GLN A 214 36.31 -11.78 -49.81
N VAL A 215 36.38 -10.47 -50.08
CA VAL A 215 36.65 -9.96 -51.42
C VAL A 215 38.09 -10.33 -51.73
N GLN A 216 38.24 -11.47 -52.40
CA GLN A 216 39.48 -11.96 -52.97
C GLN A 216 39.75 -11.13 -54.22
N ASN A 217 40.55 -10.08 -54.07
CA ASN A 217 41.21 -9.41 -55.20
C ASN A 217 42.61 -10.03 -55.29
N GLU A 218 42.87 -10.96 -56.20
CA GLU A 218 43.25 -10.65 -57.59
C GLU A 218 44.47 -9.71 -57.62
N TRP A 219 45.64 -10.31 -57.43
CA TRP A 219 46.91 -9.93 -58.05
C TRP A 219 47.43 -11.26 -58.63
N GLY A 220 47.25 -11.54 -59.91
CA GLY A 220 47.85 -10.77 -60.99
C GLY A 220 49.25 -11.35 -61.21
N ASP A 221 49.28 -12.57 -61.76
CA ASP A 221 50.48 -13.15 -62.34
C ASP A 221 50.86 -12.26 -63.53
N ASP A 222 51.89 -11.45 -63.36
CA ASP A 222 52.60 -10.81 -64.47
C ASP A 222 54.10 -10.93 -64.24
N ASN A 223 54.67 -11.84 -65.04
CA ASN A 223 56.05 -11.95 -65.55
C ASN A 223 57.11 -12.71 -64.73
#